data_AF-A0A8S9K6Y1-F1
#
_entry.id   AF-A0A8S9K6Y1-F1
#
_cell.length_a   1.000
_cell.length_b   1.000
_cell.length_c   1.000
_cell.angle_alpha   90.00
_cell.angle_beta   90.00
_cell.angle_gamma   90.00
#
_symmetry.space_group_name_H-M   'P 1'
#
loop_
_entity.id
_entity.type
_entity.pdbx_description
1 polymer ?
#
loop_
_entity_poly.entity_id
_entity_poly.type
_entity_poly.pdbx_seq_one_letter_code
_entity_poly.pdbx_strand_id
1 'polypeptide(L)'
;MEADILLALQFELGRPTINSFIRRFTRVAQEDFNVPHLQLEPLSCYLSELSILDYKAVKFLPSMLAASAVFLARFIIRPKQHPWNQMLEEYTKYKAADLQECVGIIHDLYLRRRGGALQAVRDKYKHHKVNLTLQLRSVPSFELSMC
;
A
#
# COMPACT_ATOMS: atom_id res chain seq x y z
N MET A 1 -19.90 -7.37 24.68
CA MET A 1 -18.82 -7.07 23.71
C MET A 1 -19.36 -6.26 22.54
N GLU A 2 -20.33 -6.75 21.75
CA GLU A 2 -20.85 -5.98 20.59
C GLU A 2 -21.47 -4.63 21.00
N ALA A 3 -22.44 -4.63 21.92
CA ALA A 3 -23.10 -3.41 22.39
C ALA A 3 -22.10 -2.42 23.01
N ASP A 4 -21.11 -2.91 23.77
CA ASP A 4 -20.07 -2.09 24.38
C ASP A 4 -19.20 -1.40 23.34
N ILE A 5 -18.85 -2.09 22.25
CA ILE A 5 -18.08 -1.52 21.12
C ILE A 5 -18.88 -0.44 20.41
N LEU A 6 -20.17 -0.68 20.13
CA LEU A 6 -21.03 0.29 19.46
C LEU A 6 -21.20 1.57 20.27
N LEU A 7 -21.38 1.43 21.59
CA LEU A 7 -21.45 2.55 22.52
C LEU A 7 -20.12 3.32 22.59
N ALA A 8 -19.00 2.62 22.66
CA ALA A 8 -17.67 3.25 22.68
C ALA A 8 -17.37 4.03 21.39
N LEU A 9 -17.86 3.55 20.24
CA LEU A 9 -17.72 4.22 18.94
C LEU A 9 -18.81 5.26 18.67
N GLN A 10 -19.77 5.45 19.59
CA GLN A 10 -20.92 6.35 19.40
C GLN A 10 -21.69 6.05 18.10
N PHE A 11 -21.73 4.79 17.69
CA PHE A 11 -22.30 4.34 16.41
C PHE A 11 -21.65 4.95 15.14
N GLU A 12 -20.46 5.57 15.25
CA GLU A 12 -19.70 6.10 14.11
C GLU A 12 -18.88 5.01 13.37
N LEU A 13 -19.56 4.16 12.60
CA LEU A 13 -18.91 3.07 11.85
C LEU A 13 -18.41 3.46 10.45
N GLY A 14 -18.80 4.64 9.94
CA GLY A 14 -18.64 5.06 8.55
C GLY A 14 -17.28 5.65 8.16
N ARG A 15 -16.20 5.36 8.89
CA ARG A 15 -14.89 5.99 8.64
C ARG A 15 -14.23 5.41 7.37
N PRO A 16 -13.58 6.25 6.55
CA PRO A 16 -12.94 5.79 5.31
C PRO A 16 -11.79 4.84 5.62
N THR A 17 -11.71 3.75 4.88
CA THR A 17 -10.67 2.72 5.05
C THR A 17 -9.54 2.91 4.04
N ILE A 18 -8.41 2.24 4.27
CA ILE A 18 -7.27 2.24 3.34
C ILE A 18 -7.72 1.79 1.94
N ASN A 19 -8.54 0.74 1.86
CA ASN A 19 -9.10 0.22 0.60
C ASN A 19 -9.95 1.25 -0.16
N SER A 20 -10.68 2.11 0.55
CA SER A 20 -11.46 3.18 -0.06
C SER A 20 -10.57 4.19 -0.80
N PHE A 21 -9.38 4.49 -0.26
CA PHE A 21 -8.40 5.38 -0.89
C PHE A 21 -7.61 4.69 -2.01
N ILE A 22 -7.22 3.41 -1.83
CA ILE A 22 -6.47 2.64 -2.85
C ILE A 22 -7.20 2.67 -4.19
N ARG A 23 -8.50 2.38 -4.21
CA ARG A 23 -9.31 2.41 -5.45
C ARG A 23 -9.26 3.75 -6.19
N ARG A 24 -9.18 4.86 -5.46
CA ARG A 24 -9.11 6.20 -6.05
C ARG A 24 -7.70 6.48 -6.57
N PHE A 25 -6.68 6.16 -5.77
CA PHE A 25 -5.28 6.45 -6.11
C PHE A 25 -4.76 5.58 -7.24
N THR A 26 -5.16 4.30 -7.31
CA THR A 26 -4.76 3.41 -8.39
C THR A 26 -5.31 3.85 -9.73
N ARG A 27 -6.54 4.39 -9.77
CA ARG A 27 -7.14 4.93 -10.99
C ARG A 27 -6.32 6.10 -11.55
N VAL A 28 -5.95 7.05 -10.70
CA VAL A 28 -5.12 8.21 -11.09
C VAL A 28 -3.70 7.75 -11.46
N ALA A 29 -3.12 6.83 -10.70
CA ALA A 29 -1.78 6.31 -10.95
C ALA A 29 -1.63 5.55 -12.28
N GLN A 30 -2.73 5.04 -12.85
CA GLN A 30 -2.73 4.27 -14.09
C GLN A 30 -2.63 5.12 -15.34
N GLU A 31 -3.22 6.33 -15.33
CA GLU A 31 -3.32 7.20 -16.50
C GLU A 31 -1.93 7.53 -17.08
N ASP A 32 -0.93 7.68 -16.21
CA ASP A 32 0.44 7.99 -16.62
C ASP A 32 1.35 6.76 -16.82
N PHE A 33 0.94 5.59 -16.34
CA PHE A 33 1.85 4.44 -16.23
C PHE A 33 1.67 3.40 -17.34
N ASN A 34 0.61 3.40 -18.15
CA ASN A 34 0.34 2.32 -19.13
C ASN A 34 0.53 0.91 -18.53
N VAL A 35 0.24 0.76 -17.24
CA VAL A 35 0.34 -0.51 -16.52
C VAL A 35 -1.05 -1.14 -16.52
N PRO A 36 -1.19 -2.45 -16.81
CA PRO A 36 -2.47 -3.11 -16.72
C PRO A 36 -3.06 -2.94 -15.32
N HIS A 37 -4.28 -2.40 -15.24
CA HIS A 37 -5.07 -2.25 -14.00
C HIS A 37 -5.02 -3.50 -13.11
N LEU A 38 -4.96 -4.67 -13.75
CA LEU A 38 -4.91 -5.99 -13.15
C LEU A 38 -3.68 -6.26 -12.25
N GLN A 39 -2.65 -5.41 -12.27
CA GLN A 39 -1.44 -5.60 -11.45
C GLN A 39 -1.31 -4.56 -10.33
N LEU A 40 -1.61 -3.30 -10.58
CA LEU A 40 -1.37 -2.21 -9.62
C LEU A 40 -2.30 -2.28 -8.41
N GLU A 41 -3.61 -2.41 -8.64
CA GLU A 41 -4.58 -2.42 -7.53
C GLU A 41 -4.39 -3.64 -6.62
N PRO A 42 -4.27 -4.88 -7.14
CA PRO A 42 -4.10 -6.04 -6.27
C PRO A 42 -2.79 -6.00 -5.48
N LEU A 43 -1.69 -5.50 -6.07
CA LEU A 43 -0.42 -5.31 -5.37
C LEU A 43 -0.54 -4.25 -4.27
N SER A 44 -1.22 -3.13 -4.55
CA SER A 44 -1.45 -2.06 -3.56
C SER A 44 -2.29 -2.58 -2.38
N CYS A 45 -3.36 -3.34 -2.66
CA CYS A 45 -4.18 -3.97 -1.63
C CYS A 45 -3.36 -4.94 -0.77
N TYR A 46 -2.56 -5.82 -1.40
CA TYR A 46 -1.67 -6.72 -0.68
C TYR A 46 -0.70 -5.99 0.26
N LEU A 47 -0.04 -4.94 -0.23
CA LEU A 47 0.89 -4.14 0.59
C LEU A 47 0.18 -3.45 1.76
N SER A 48 -1.04 -2.95 1.54
CA SER A 48 -1.82 -2.34 2.62
C SER A 48 -2.30 -3.37 3.66
N GLU A 49 -2.69 -4.57 3.24
CA GLU A 49 -3.08 -5.62 4.18
C GLU A 49 -1.90 -6.09 5.03
N LEU A 50 -0.68 -6.11 4.47
CA LEU A 50 0.52 -6.32 5.27
C LEU A 50 0.71 -5.22 6.32
N SER A 51 0.46 -3.95 5.97
CA SER A 51 0.62 -2.83 6.92
C SER A 51 -0.36 -2.87 8.08
N ILE A 52 -1.61 -3.33 7.86
CA ILE A 52 -2.64 -3.42 8.92
C ILE A 52 -2.20 -4.36 10.06
N LEU A 53 -1.33 -5.31 9.74
CA LEU A 53 -0.80 -6.28 10.71
C LEU A 53 0.40 -5.76 11.52
N ASP A 54 1.01 -4.64 11.14
CA ASP A 54 2.14 -4.05 11.86
C ASP A 54 1.67 -2.88 12.73
N TYR A 55 1.96 -2.97 14.03
CA TYR A 55 1.64 -1.92 14.99
C TYR A 55 2.27 -0.56 14.63
N LYS A 56 3.43 -0.54 13.96
CA LYS A 56 4.07 0.70 13.52
C LYS A 56 3.28 1.44 12.45
N ALA A 57 2.36 0.77 11.76
CA ALA A 57 1.52 1.40 10.75
C ALA A 57 0.32 2.16 11.35
N VAL A 58 -0.05 1.87 12.60
CA VAL A 58 -1.26 2.42 13.27
C VAL A 58 -1.20 3.95 13.41
N LYS A 59 0.00 4.53 13.47
CA LYS A 59 0.19 5.97 13.59
C LYS A 59 -0.15 6.75 12.31
N PHE A 60 -0.25 6.08 11.16
CA PHE A 60 -0.49 6.74 9.88
C PHE A 60 -1.98 6.79 9.54
N LEU A 61 -2.37 7.84 8.82
CA LEU A 61 -3.72 7.96 8.28
C LEU A 61 -3.97 6.89 7.21
N PRO A 62 -5.23 6.41 7.07
CA PRO A 62 -5.59 5.46 6.02
C PRO A 62 -5.24 5.93 4.60
N SER A 63 -5.35 7.24 4.33
CA SER A 63 -4.95 7.87 3.07
C SER A 63 -3.44 7.77 2.83
N MET A 64 -2.63 8.00 3.85
CA MET A 64 -1.17 7.95 3.75
C MET A 64 -0.67 6.53 3.54
N LEU A 65 -1.28 5.54 4.20
CA LEU A 65 -1.02 4.11 3.96
C LEU A 65 -1.38 3.70 2.54
N ALA A 66 -2.53 4.15 2.02
CA ALA A 66 -2.93 3.90 0.64
C ALA A 66 -1.95 4.52 -0.36
N ALA A 67 -1.57 5.79 -0.17
CA ALA A 67 -0.62 6.49 -1.04
C ALA A 67 0.75 5.78 -1.05
N SER A 68 1.24 5.38 0.13
CA SER A 68 2.51 4.67 0.29
C SER A 68 2.48 3.27 -0.33
N ALA A 69 1.37 2.55 -0.20
CA ALA A 69 1.17 1.26 -0.86
C ALA A 69 1.18 1.40 -2.40
N VAL A 70 0.53 2.43 -2.94
CA VAL A 70 0.53 2.72 -4.39
C VAL A 70 1.91 3.15 -4.87
N PHE A 71 2.62 4.00 -4.13
CA PHE A 71 4.01 4.39 -4.42
C PHE A 71 4.89 3.15 -4.54
N LEU A 72 4.86 2.28 -3.52
CA LEU A 72 5.69 1.09 -3.50
C LEU A 72 5.28 0.08 -4.59
N ALA A 73 3.97 -0.05 -4.86
CA ALA A 73 3.49 -0.90 -5.95
C ALA A 73 4.00 -0.43 -7.32
N ARG A 74 3.96 0.89 -7.60
CA ARG A 74 4.52 1.46 -8.84
C ARG A 74 6.02 1.21 -8.94
N PHE A 75 6.74 1.37 -7.83
CA PHE A 75 8.19 1.09 -7.77
C PHE A 75 8.52 -0.37 -8.07
N ILE A 76 7.79 -1.32 -7.48
CA ILE A 76 8.00 -2.76 -7.73
C ILE A 76 7.70 -3.12 -9.19
N ILE A 77 6.67 -2.51 -9.79
CA ILE A 77 6.29 -2.79 -11.19
C ILE A 77 7.27 -2.17 -12.18
N ARG A 78 7.75 -0.94 -11.93
CA ARG A 78 8.74 -0.25 -12.77
C ARG A 78 9.80 0.46 -11.93
N PRO A 79 10.86 -0.25 -11.52
CA PRO A 79 11.89 0.34 -10.66
C PRO A 79 12.73 1.42 -11.36
N LYS A 80 12.74 1.45 -12.69
CA LYS A 80 13.48 2.45 -13.49
C LYS A 80 12.75 3.78 -13.62
N GLN A 81 11.49 3.87 -13.22
CA GLN A 81 10.66 5.07 -13.35
C GLN A 81 10.37 5.63 -11.97
N HIS A 82 10.44 6.95 -11.81
CA HIS A 82 10.09 7.58 -10.54
C HIS A 82 8.61 7.28 -10.19
N PRO A 83 8.33 6.67 -9.03
CA PRO A 83 7.02 6.12 -8.71
C PRO A 83 6.00 7.17 -8.27
N TRP A 84 6.41 8.43 -8.08
CA TRP A 84 5.53 9.53 -7.69
C TRP A 84 5.59 10.64 -8.75
N ASN A 85 4.46 10.96 -9.37
CA ASN A 85 4.36 12.00 -10.39
C ASN A 85 3.60 13.20 -9.82
N GLN A 86 3.73 14.34 -10.48
CA GLN A 86 3.06 15.57 -10.09
C GLN A 86 1.53 15.40 -10.01
N MET A 87 0.93 14.63 -10.91
CA MET A 87 -0.51 14.33 -10.88
C MET A 87 -0.95 13.65 -9.57
N LEU A 88 -0.19 12.66 -9.07
CA LEU A 88 -0.51 12.01 -7.79
C LEU A 88 -0.25 12.94 -6.62
N GLU A 89 0.81 13.74 -6.64
CA GLU A 89 1.05 14.75 -5.60
C GLU A 89 -0.12 15.76 -5.54
N GLU A 90 -0.60 16.24 -6.69
CA GLU A 90 -1.72 17.17 -6.77
C GLU A 90 -3.04 16.53 -6.33
N TYR A 91 -3.29 15.26 -6.66
CA TYR A 91 -4.52 14.55 -6.29
C TYR A 91 -4.55 14.14 -4.81
N THR A 92 -3.43 13.61 -4.31
CA THR A 92 -3.34 13.07 -2.94
C THR A 92 -2.91 14.12 -1.90
N LYS A 93 -2.32 15.23 -2.36
CA LYS A 93 -1.69 16.29 -1.54
C LYS A 93 -0.47 15.82 -0.72
N TYR A 94 0.09 14.65 -1.03
CA TYR A 94 1.30 14.13 -0.41
C TYR A 94 2.49 14.23 -1.35
N LYS A 95 3.62 14.70 -0.82
CA LYS A 95 4.92 14.66 -1.49
C LYS A 95 5.57 13.29 -1.30
N ALA A 96 6.50 12.93 -2.18
CA ALA A 96 7.26 11.69 -2.05
C ALA A 96 8.00 11.63 -0.69
N ALA A 97 8.57 12.75 -0.24
CA ALA A 97 9.21 12.89 1.07
C ALA A 97 8.27 12.62 2.26
N ASP A 98 6.99 13.00 2.17
CA ASP A 98 6.03 12.75 3.25
C ASP A 98 5.80 11.24 3.43
N LEU A 99 5.78 10.50 2.32
CA LEU A 99 5.49 9.06 2.29
C LEU A 99 6.69 8.19 2.69
N GLN A 100 7.90 8.75 2.72
CA GLN A 100 9.16 8.00 2.88
C GLN A 100 9.16 7.06 4.08
N GLU A 101 8.73 7.53 5.25
CA GLU A 101 8.71 6.70 6.47
C GLU A 101 7.73 5.52 6.34
N CYS A 102 6.53 5.79 5.83
CA CYS A 102 5.48 4.80 5.67
C CYS A 102 5.86 3.76 4.60
N VAL A 103 6.38 4.22 3.46
CA VAL A 103 6.90 3.35 2.40
C VAL A 103 8.00 2.44 2.92
N GLY A 104 8.94 2.96 3.73
CA GLY A 104 10.00 2.16 4.34
C GLY A 104 9.47 1.01 5.22
N ILE A 105 8.45 1.29 6.04
CA ILE A 105 7.81 0.27 6.89
C ILE A 105 7.12 -0.79 6.03
N ILE A 106 6.34 -0.38 5.03
CA ILE A 106 5.64 -1.33 4.13
C ILE A 106 6.66 -2.16 3.34
N HIS A 107 7.77 -1.56 2.92
CA HIS A 107 8.84 -2.25 2.21
C HIS A 107 9.55 -3.29 3.09
N ASP A 108 9.83 -2.98 4.35
CA ASP A 108 10.38 -3.96 5.31
C ASP A 108 9.42 -5.14 5.55
N LEU A 109 8.12 -4.87 5.63
CA LEU A 109 7.08 -5.89 5.72
C LEU A 109 7.00 -6.74 4.46
N TYR A 110 7.08 -6.12 3.29
CA TYR A 110 7.11 -6.82 2.01
C TYR A 110 8.29 -7.79 1.94
N LEU A 111 9.50 -7.32 2.30
CA LEU A 111 10.75 -8.09 2.37
C LEU A 111 10.82 -9.13 3.50
N ARG A 112 9.78 -9.24 4.34
CA ARG A 112 9.74 -10.16 5.50
C ARG A 112 10.83 -9.90 6.55
N ARG A 113 11.46 -8.72 6.52
CA ARG A 113 12.36 -8.28 7.61
C ARG A 113 11.58 -8.10 8.91
N ARG A 114 10.27 -7.87 8.79
CA ARG A 114 9.28 -7.82 9.88
C ARG A 114 8.03 -8.62 9.50
N GLY A 115 7.29 -9.09 10.51
CA GLY A 115 6.01 -9.78 10.30
C GLY A 115 6.12 -11.12 9.58
N GLY A 116 7.29 -11.76 9.57
CA GLY A 116 7.54 -13.02 8.86
C GLY A 116 6.70 -14.21 9.35
N ALA A 117 6.18 -14.16 10.58
CA ALA A 117 5.29 -15.19 11.12
C ALA A 117 3.86 -15.13 10.56
N LEU A 118 3.44 -13.98 10.01
CA LEU A 118 2.07 -13.75 9.55
C LEU A 118 1.94 -14.16 8.07
N GLN A 119 1.52 -15.42 7.85
CA GLN A 119 1.42 -16.01 6.50
C GLN A 119 0.03 -15.87 5.86
N ALA A 120 -1.04 -15.70 6.65
CA ALA A 120 -2.42 -15.75 6.16
C ALA A 120 -2.69 -14.78 5.00
N VAL A 121 -2.23 -13.53 5.10
CA VAL A 121 -2.35 -12.53 4.02
C VAL A 121 -1.56 -12.97 2.79
N ARG A 122 -0.36 -13.52 2.97
CA ARG A 122 0.46 -13.98 1.85
C ARG A 122 -0.19 -15.16 1.14
N ASP A 123 -0.77 -16.08 1.90
CA ASP A 123 -1.46 -17.24 1.35
C ASP A 123 -2.75 -16.84 0.61
N LYS A 124 -3.52 -15.88 1.15
CA LYS A 124 -4.67 -15.27 0.47
C LYS A 124 -4.31 -14.78 -0.93
N TYR A 125 -3.19 -14.07 -1.07
CA TYR A 125 -2.74 -13.50 -2.35
C TYR A 125 -1.91 -14.46 -3.22
N LYS A 126 -1.53 -15.65 -2.73
CA LYS A 126 -0.99 -16.73 -3.58
C LYS A 126 -2.08 -17.40 -4.41
N HIS A 127 -3.28 -17.56 -3.85
CA HIS A 127 -4.40 -18.26 -4.49
C HIS A 127 -5.22 -17.40 -5.44
N HIS A 128 -5.36 -16.11 -5.15
CA HIS A 128 -5.84 -15.16 -6.14
C HIS A 128 -4.76 -15.05 -7.22
N LYS A 129 -5.10 -15.38 -8.49
CA LYS A 129 -4.29 -15.30 -9.72
C LYS A 129 -3.71 -13.90 -10.04
N VAL A 130 -3.38 -13.11 -9.04
CA VAL A 130 -2.51 -11.96 -9.19
C VAL A 130 -1.12 -12.53 -9.46
N ASN A 131 -0.50 -12.16 -10.57
CA ASN A 131 0.88 -12.53 -10.93
C ASN A 131 1.95 -11.94 -9.97
N LEU A 132 1.62 -11.79 -8.67
CA LEU A 132 2.50 -11.42 -7.56
C LEU A 132 3.68 -12.40 -7.40
N THR A 133 3.51 -13.64 -7.84
CA THR A 133 4.53 -14.70 -7.80
C THR A 133 5.77 -14.39 -8.66
N LEU A 134 5.66 -13.52 -9.68
CA LEU A 134 6.80 -13.13 -10.53
C LEU A 134 7.58 -11.92 -9.98
N GLN A 135 6.96 -11.03 -9.20
CA GLN A 135 7.61 -9.81 -8.69
C GLN A 135 8.27 -9.95 -7.32
N LEU A 136 7.97 -11.02 -6.57
CA LEU A 136 8.68 -11.36 -5.32
C LEU A 136 10.16 -11.72 -5.52
N ARG A 137 10.62 -11.94 -6.76
CA ARG A 137 11.99 -12.41 -7.07
C ARG A 137 12.98 -11.31 -7.43
N SER A 138 12.53 -10.14 -7.86
CA SER A 138 13.40 -9.02 -8.26
C SER A 138 13.04 -7.79 -7.44
N VAL A 139 13.35 -7.82 -6.15
CA VAL A 139 13.17 -6.64 -5.29
C VAL A 139 14.38 -5.74 -5.49
N PRO A 140 14.24 -4.56 -6.12
CA PRO A 140 15.33 -3.60 -6.15
C PRO A 140 15.57 -3.12 -4.72
N SER A 141 16.83 -2.92 -4.35
CA SER A 141 17.19 -2.17 -3.16
C SER A 141 16.48 -0.82 -3.21
N PHE A 142 15.56 -0.57 -2.26
CA PHE A 142 14.94 0.74 -2.09
C PHE A 142 16.04 1.75 -1.74
N GLU A 143 16.46 2.54 -2.72
CA GLU A 143 17.35 3.66 -2.49
C GLU A 143 16.51 4.86 -2.05
N LEU A 144 16.83 5.38 -0.87
CA LEU A 144 16.22 6.59 -0.29
C LEU A 144 16.39 7.84 -1.17
N SER A 145 17.18 7.78 -2.25
CA SER A 145 17.35 8.83 -3.27
C SER A 145 16.11 9.05 -4.15
N MET A 146 15.08 8.20 -4.02
CA MET A 146 13.85 8.25 -4.82
C MET A 146 12.65 8.86 -4.08
N CYS A 147 12.84 9.39 -2.87
CA CYS A 147 11.82 10.13 -2.10
C CYS A 147 12.13 11.63 -2.07
#